data_AF-A0A1Y2AC49-F1
#
_entry.id   AF-A0A1Y2AC49-F1
#
_cell.length_a   1.000
_cell.length_b   1.000
_cell.length_c   1.000
_cell.angle_alpha   90.00
_cell.angle_beta   90.00
_cell.angle_gamma   90.00
#
_symmetry.space_group_name_H-M   'P 1'
#
loop_
_entity.id
_entity.type
_entity.pdbx_description
1 polymer ?
#
loop_
_entity_poly.entity_id
_entity_poly.type
_entity_poly.pdbx_seq_one_letter_code
_entity_poly.pdbx_strand_id
1 'polypeptide(L)'
;MASLVEFFDILSVKGPVSWSPNTARIRLTLNYKRIPHKTTFLSFADIADNHKALNITPNTVGMPFTCPAILHHPSKSAIQDSFPIAKYLDDTFTGPEHPTIFPTGSHALITLTQNVLSTRVLPVILKLVVAKVPGILDVRVESTLYVLGRYGLVCQWRSTVKTRKRSEGVEGV
;
A
#
# COMPACT_ATOMS: atom_id res chain seq x y z
N MET A 1 4.94 -15.33 23.74
CA MET A 1 5.80 -14.62 22.79
C MET A 1 4.89 -13.79 21.90
N ALA A 2 5.02 -12.47 21.90
CA ALA A 2 4.10 -11.60 21.15
C ALA A 2 4.20 -11.91 19.63
N SER A 3 3.08 -12.25 19.00
CA SER A 3 2.99 -12.33 17.55
C SER A 3 3.20 -10.93 16.98
N LEU A 4 4.32 -10.73 16.28
CA LEU A 4 4.68 -9.44 15.71
C LEU A 4 4.05 -9.30 14.32
N VAL A 5 3.27 -8.24 14.13
CA VAL A 5 2.81 -7.83 12.80
C VAL A 5 3.81 -6.84 12.22
N GLU A 6 4.43 -7.17 11.09
CA GLU A 6 5.16 -6.18 10.30
C GLU A 6 4.20 -5.50 9.33
N PHE A 7 4.18 -4.17 9.36
CA PHE A 7 3.33 -3.32 8.54
C PHE A 7 4.18 -2.56 7.53
N PHE A 8 3.90 -2.76 6.24
CA PHE A 8 4.61 -2.10 5.16
C PHE A 8 3.88 -0.81 4.73
N ASP A 9 4.59 0.30 4.82
CA ASP A 9 4.10 1.64 4.51
C ASP A 9 5.01 2.33 3.49
N ILE A 10 4.56 3.43 2.91
CA ILE A 10 5.31 4.17 1.89
C ILE A 10 6.18 5.22 2.56
N LEU A 11 7.48 5.21 2.22
CA LEU A 11 8.44 6.17 2.71
C LEU A 11 8.07 7.60 2.28
N SER A 12 8.25 8.54 3.19
CA SER A 12 8.12 9.98 2.96
C SER A 12 9.43 10.67 3.33
N VAL A 13 9.83 11.65 2.53
CA VAL A 13 11.01 12.48 2.81
C VAL A 13 10.79 13.39 4.02
N LYS A 14 9.52 13.70 4.34
CA LYS A 14 9.15 14.56 5.48
C LYS A 14 9.17 13.85 6.83
N GLY A 15 9.63 12.60 6.87
CA GLY A 15 9.74 11.77 8.07
C GLY A 15 8.84 10.53 8.03
N PRO A 16 8.89 9.69 9.09
CA PRO A 16 8.19 8.41 9.18
C PRO A 16 6.69 8.58 9.46
N VAL A 17 5.99 9.29 8.57
CA VAL A 17 4.56 9.58 8.69
C VAL A 17 3.80 8.88 7.56
N SER A 18 2.76 8.10 7.91
CA SER A 18 1.81 7.63 6.90
C SER A 18 1.12 8.82 6.25
N TRP A 19 1.37 9.01 4.96
CA TRP A 19 0.71 10.03 4.16
C TRP A 19 -0.30 9.44 3.17
N SER A 20 -0.17 8.15 2.84
CA SER A 20 -1.09 7.49 1.91
C SER A 20 -2.42 7.19 2.60
N PRO A 21 -3.56 7.56 1.99
CA PRO A 21 -4.87 7.28 2.58
C PRO A 21 -5.13 5.78 2.73
N ASN A 22 -4.59 4.96 1.84
CA ASN A 22 -4.77 3.51 1.89
C ASN A 22 -3.99 2.89 3.07
N THR A 23 -2.75 3.33 3.31
CA THR A 23 -1.93 2.81 4.41
C THR A 23 -2.41 3.35 5.76
N ALA A 24 -2.87 4.60 5.79
CA ALA A 24 -3.44 5.21 6.99
C ALA A 24 -4.62 4.42 7.57
N ARG A 25 -5.49 3.85 6.73
CA ARG A 25 -6.61 2.98 7.18
C ARG A 25 -6.12 1.81 8.04
N ILE A 26 -5.02 1.17 7.63
CA ILE A 26 -4.47 0.00 8.34
C ILE A 26 -3.66 0.42 9.55
N ARG A 27 -2.92 1.53 9.48
CA ARG A 27 -2.30 2.09 10.70
C ARG A 27 -3.35 2.41 11.77
N LEU A 28 -4.46 3.04 11.38
CA LEU A 28 -5.57 3.33 12.29
C LEU A 28 -6.20 2.04 12.83
N THR A 29 -6.40 1.03 11.99
CA THR A 29 -6.91 -0.30 12.38
C THR A 29 -6.01 -0.96 13.43
N LEU A 30 -4.70 -1.02 13.19
CA LEU A 30 -3.71 -1.60 14.10
C LEU A 30 -3.69 -0.84 15.44
N ASN A 31 -3.71 0.50 15.40
CA ASN A 31 -3.73 1.33 16.59
C ASN A 31 -5.04 1.17 17.39
N TYR A 32 -6.18 1.17 16.71
CA TYR A 32 -7.50 1.02 17.34
C TYR A 32 -7.64 -0.35 18.01
N LYS A 33 -7.17 -1.41 17.35
CA LYS A 33 -7.13 -2.75 17.92
C LYS A 33 -5.97 -2.96 18.90
N ARG A 34 -5.12 -1.96 19.15
CA ARG A 34 -3.96 -2.04 20.06
C ARG A 34 -3.01 -3.19 19.73
N ILE A 35 -2.82 -3.48 18.44
CA ILE A 35 -1.95 -4.57 17.99
C ILE A 35 -0.51 -4.04 17.92
N PRO A 36 0.44 -4.65 18.67
CA PRO A 36 1.85 -4.31 18.55
C PRO A 36 2.35 -4.63 17.14
N HIS A 37 2.85 -3.62 16.44
CA HIS A 37 3.33 -3.77 15.07
C HIS A 37 4.60 -2.97 14.85
N LYS A 38 5.43 -3.49 13.95
CA LYS A 38 6.63 -2.81 13.46
C LYS A 38 6.32 -2.23 12.09
N THR A 39 6.54 -0.93 11.91
CA THR A 39 6.39 -0.30 10.60
C THR A 39 7.70 -0.39 9.84
N THR A 40 7.65 -0.90 8.61
CA THR A 40 8.73 -0.85 7.64
C THR A 40 8.34 0.08 6.50
N PHE A 41 9.10 1.17 6.34
CA PHE A 41 8.87 2.13 5.26
C PHE A 41 9.64 1.71 4.01
N LEU A 42 8.93 1.66 2.88
CA LEU A 42 9.48 1.28 1.58
C LEU A 42 9.43 2.46 0.62
N SER A 43 10.50 2.66 -0.15
CA SER A 43 10.46 3.58 -1.30
C SER A 43 9.50 3.02 -2.35
N PHE A 44 8.80 3.91 -3.07
CA PHE A 44 7.77 3.50 -4.02
C PHE A 44 8.30 2.57 -5.12
N ALA A 45 9.56 2.76 -5.53
CA ALA A 45 10.24 1.91 -6.52
C ALA A 45 10.48 0.47 -6.02
N ASP A 46 10.69 0.30 -4.72
CA ASP A 46 11.13 -0.97 -4.13
C ASP A 46 9.93 -1.83 -3.64
N ILE A 47 8.70 -1.28 -3.65
CA ILE A 47 7.47 -1.99 -3.23
C ILE A 47 7.31 -3.30 -3.99
N ALA A 48 7.40 -3.26 -5.31
CA ALA A 48 7.12 -4.41 -6.16
C ALA A 48 8.10 -5.57 -5.90
N ASP A 49 9.38 -5.28 -5.72
CA ASP A 49 10.39 -6.32 -5.53
C ASP A 49 10.37 -6.87 -4.10
N ASN A 50 10.10 -6.02 -3.10
CA ASN A 50 9.87 -6.49 -1.73
C ASN A 50 8.65 -7.42 -1.64
N HIS A 51 7.52 -7.04 -2.24
CA HIS A 51 6.29 -7.86 -2.17
C HIS A 51 6.45 -9.20 -2.89
N LYS A 52 7.21 -9.24 -3.99
CA LYS A 52 7.58 -10.51 -4.65
C LYS A 52 8.47 -11.38 -3.74
N ALA A 53 9.48 -10.78 -3.09
CA ALA A 53 10.37 -11.51 -2.18
C ALA A 53 9.61 -12.12 -0.99
N LEU A 54 8.54 -11.46 -0.55
CA LEU A 54 7.63 -11.94 0.50
C LEU A 54 6.53 -12.89 0.01
N ASN A 55 6.52 -13.24 -1.28
CA ASN A 55 5.50 -14.10 -1.92
C ASN A 55 4.06 -13.61 -1.70
N ILE A 56 3.85 -12.28 -1.71
CA ILE A 56 2.51 -11.70 -1.61
C ILE A 56 1.75 -11.94 -2.92
N THR A 57 0.52 -12.43 -2.83
CA THR A 57 -0.35 -12.64 -4.00
C THR A 57 -0.65 -11.32 -4.70
N PRO A 58 -0.35 -11.15 -6.00
CA PRO A 58 -0.59 -9.90 -6.72
C PRO A 58 -2.08 -9.56 -6.82
N ASN A 59 -2.41 -8.26 -6.85
CA ASN A 59 -3.78 -7.82 -7.10
C ASN A 59 -4.20 -8.19 -8.53
N THR A 60 -5.46 -8.61 -8.67
CA THR A 60 -6.04 -9.01 -9.96
C THR A 60 -6.39 -7.81 -10.84
N VAL A 61 -6.65 -6.66 -10.24
CA VAL A 61 -7.08 -5.43 -10.93
C VAL A 61 -6.16 -4.28 -10.54
N GLY A 62 -5.70 -3.50 -11.53
CA GLY A 62 -4.86 -2.32 -11.31
C GLY A 62 -3.38 -2.65 -11.14
N MET A 63 -2.73 -2.05 -10.13
CA MET A 63 -1.32 -2.30 -9.85
C MET A 63 -1.14 -3.61 -9.10
N PRO A 64 -0.24 -4.50 -9.55
CA PRO A 64 -0.13 -5.85 -8.99
C PRO A 64 0.40 -5.86 -7.55
N PHE A 65 1.27 -4.92 -7.17
CA PHE A 65 1.82 -4.80 -5.84
C PHE A 65 1.57 -3.41 -5.29
N THR A 66 0.96 -3.33 -4.12
CA THR A 66 0.52 -2.07 -3.52
C THR A 66 0.70 -2.09 -2.01
N CYS A 67 1.01 -0.94 -1.42
CA CYS A 67 0.87 -0.74 0.02
C CYS A 67 -0.54 -0.22 0.35
N PRO A 68 -1.15 -0.63 1.48
CA PRO A 68 -0.53 -1.36 2.58
C PRO A 68 -0.40 -2.87 2.33
N ALA A 69 0.62 -3.45 2.96
CA ALA A 69 0.76 -4.88 3.14
C ALA A 69 1.14 -5.19 4.59
N ILE A 70 0.79 -6.38 5.06
CA ILE A 70 1.22 -6.88 6.37
C ILE A 70 1.87 -8.25 6.23
N LEU A 71 2.79 -8.53 7.14
CA LEU A 71 3.34 -9.85 7.40
C LEU A 71 3.09 -10.21 8.85
N HIS A 72 2.31 -11.26 9.09
CA HIS A 72 2.01 -11.73 10.44
C HIS A 72 2.93 -12.90 10.81
N HIS A 73 3.71 -12.72 11.88
CA HIS A 73 4.50 -13.80 12.48
C HIS A 73 3.78 -14.40 13.69
N PRO A 74 3.77 -15.74 13.86
CA PRO A 74 4.54 -16.75 13.13
C PRO A 74 3.83 -17.39 11.93
N SER A 75 2.57 -17.05 11.65
CA SER A 75 1.78 -17.68 10.58
C SER A 75 2.34 -17.45 9.17
N LYS A 76 3.29 -16.51 9.02
CA LYS A 76 3.89 -16.07 7.74
C LYS A 76 2.83 -15.67 6.72
N SER A 77 1.68 -15.21 7.20
CA SER A 77 0.60 -14.74 6.35
C SER A 77 0.97 -13.36 5.83
N ALA A 78 1.28 -13.27 4.54
CA ALA A 78 1.60 -12.04 3.85
C ALA A 78 0.38 -11.60 3.02
N ILE A 79 -0.23 -10.47 3.37
CA ILE A 79 -1.50 -10.01 2.80
C ILE A 79 -1.32 -8.57 2.32
N GLN A 80 -1.81 -8.26 1.13
CA GLN A 80 -1.92 -6.88 0.63
C GLN A 80 -3.37 -6.44 0.47
N ASP A 81 -3.55 -5.14 0.25
CA ASP A 81 -4.82 -4.42 0.20
C ASP A 81 -5.44 -4.14 1.58
N SER A 82 -5.92 -2.92 1.76
CA SER A 82 -6.47 -2.44 3.02
C SER A 82 -7.69 -3.23 3.51
N PHE A 83 -8.64 -3.57 2.63
CA PHE A 83 -9.88 -4.21 3.07
C PHE A 83 -9.68 -5.68 3.52
N PRO A 84 -8.97 -6.55 2.77
CA PRO A 84 -8.65 -7.91 3.21
C PRO A 84 -7.81 -7.92 4.49
N ILE A 85 -6.86 -6.99 4.62
CA ILE A 85 -6.02 -6.87 5.82
C ILE A 85 -6.89 -6.53 7.05
N ALA A 86 -7.77 -5.54 6.93
CA ALA A 86 -8.64 -5.16 8.04
C ALA A 86 -9.52 -6.33 8.50
N LYS A 87 -10.09 -7.09 7.55
CA LYS A 87 -10.87 -8.29 7.86
C LYS A 87 -10.02 -9.36 8.54
N TYR A 88 -8.84 -9.66 7.99
CA TYR A 88 -7.91 -10.62 8.57
C TYR A 88 -7.52 -10.26 10.01
N LEU A 89 -7.22 -8.99 10.27
CA LEU A 89 -6.88 -8.53 11.61
C LEU A 89 -8.07 -8.63 12.58
N ASP A 90 -9.29 -8.39 12.11
CA ASP A 90 -10.50 -8.53 12.93
C ASP A 90 -10.79 -10.00 13.27
N ASP A 91 -10.62 -10.90 12.30
CA ASP A 91 -10.84 -12.33 12.47
C ASP A 91 -9.73 -12.99 13.33
N THR A 92 -8.48 -12.50 13.22
CA THR A 92 -7.31 -13.08 13.91
C THR A 92 -7.16 -12.57 15.35
N PHE A 93 -7.33 -11.27 15.57
CA PHE A 93 -7.16 -10.63 16.88
C PHE A 93 -8.53 -10.37 17.50
N THR A 94 -9.07 -11.41 18.14
CA THR A 94 -10.34 -11.39 18.86
C THR A 94 -10.09 -11.36 20.37
N GLY A 95 -10.91 -10.63 21.11
CA GLY A 95 -10.86 -10.58 22.57
C GLY A 95 -11.19 -9.20 23.16
N PRO A 96 -11.27 -9.10 24.51
CA PRO A 96 -11.64 -7.85 25.18
C PRO A 96 -10.65 -6.68 24.93
N GLU A 97 -9.39 -7.01 24.69
CA GLU A 97 -8.31 -6.04 24.41
C GLU A 97 -8.29 -5.55 22.95
N HIS A 98 -9.01 -6.23 22.06
CA HIS A 98 -9.00 -5.98 20.62
C HIS A 98 -10.42 -5.67 20.13
N PRO A 99 -10.86 -4.40 20.17
CA PRO A 99 -12.17 -3.99 19.67
C PRO A 99 -12.44 -4.48 18.24
N THR A 100 -13.69 -4.85 17.95
CA THR A 100 -14.09 -5.26 16.59
C THR A 100 -14.22 -4.04 15.68
N ILE A 101 -13.77 -4.18 14.45
CA ILE A 101 -13.93 -3.17 13.39
C ILE A 101 -15.21 -3.44 12.59
N PHE A 102 -15.64 -4.69 12.50
CA PHE A 102 -16.82 -5.10 11.75
C PHE A 102 -17.89 -5.68 12.68
N PRO A 103 -18.77 -4.84 13.25
CA PRO A 103 -19.91 -5.32 14.03
C PRO A 103 -20.79 -6.28 13.23
N THR A 104 -21.42 -7.24 13.92
CA THR A 104 -22.32 -8.23 13.30
C THR A 104 -23.40 -7.55 12.46
N GLY A 105 -23.56 -7.98 11.21
CA GLY A 105 -24.55 -7.44 10.26
C GLY A 105 -24.14 -6.15 9.53
N SER A 106 -22.99 -5.55 9.85
CA SER A 106 -22.53 -4.30 9.21
C SER A 106 -21.74 -4.49 7.91
N HIS A 107 -21.34 -5.73 7.57
CA HIS A 107 -20.46 -6.02 6.44
C HIS A 107 -20.97 -5.47 5.09
N ALA A 108 -22.28 -5.60 4.83
CA ALA A 108 -22.86 -5.11 3.58
C ALA A 108 -22.74 -3.58 3.46
N LEU A 109 -23.07 -2.86 4.54
CA LEU A 109 -22.96 -1.41 4.58
C LEU A 109 -21.51 -0.96 4.47
N ILE A 110 -20.58 -1.58 5.21
CA ILE A 110 -19.17 -1.23 5.16
C ILE A 110 -18.58 -1.47 3.77
N THR A 111 -18.95 -2.57 3.11
CA THR A 111 -18.49 -2.87 1.75
C THR A 111 -19.02 -1.85 0.74
N LEU A 112 -20.30 -1.46 0.85
CA LEU A 112 -20.88 -0.41 0.01
C LEU A 112 -20.20 0.95 0.26
N THR A 113 -20.01 1.32 1.52
CA THR A 113 -19.32 2.57 1.89
C THR A 113 -17.89 2.57 1.36
N GLN A 114 -17.16 1.45 1.48
CA GLN A 114 -15.82 1.31 0.93
C GLN A 114 -15.81 1.50 -0.59
N ASN A 115 -16.78 0.92 -1.30
CA ASN A 115 -16.90 1.07 -2.75
C ASN A 115 -17.23 2.51 -3.16
N VAL A 116 -18.14 3.19 -2.46
CA VAL A 116 -18.44 4.61 -2.72
C VAL A 116 -17.22 5.47 -2.42
N LEU A 117 -16.54 5.20 -1.30
CA LEU A 117 -15.35 5.95 -0.90
C LEU A 117 -14.21 5.78 -1.92
N SER A 118 -13.99 4.57 -2.43
CA SER A 118 -12.92 4.29 -3.40
C SER A 118 -13.25 4.80 -4.82
N THR A 119 -14.51 4.71 -5.25
CA THR A 119 -14.90 5.03 -6.64
C THR A 119 -15.37 6.46 -6.85
N ARG A 120 -15.97 7.10 -5.83
CA ARG A 120 -16.58 8.43 -5.95
C ARG A 120 -15.80 9.50 -5.22
N VAL A 121 -15.34 9.22 -4.01
CA VAL A 121 -14.75 10.24 -3.12
C VAL A 121 -13.24 10.35 -3.31
N LEU A 122 -12.52 9.23 -3.19
CA LEU A 122 -11.06 9.21 -3.23
C LEU A 122 -10.49 9.80 -4.54
N PRO A 123 -11.05 9.55 -5.74
CA PRO A 123 -10.52 10.14 -6.97
C PRO A 123 -10.64 11.67 -7.01
N VAL A 124 -11.69 12.23 -6.40
CA VAL A 124 -11.88 13.69 -6.31
C VAL A 124 -10.86 14.30 -5.35
N ILE A 125 -10.69 13.69 -4.18
CA ILE A 125 -9.69 14.14 -3.19
C ILE A 125 -8.27 14.03 -3.77
N LEU A 126 -7.96 12.92 -4.44
CA LEU A 126 -6.64 12.69 -5.04
C LEU A 126 -6.28 13.78 -6.06
N LYS A 127 -7.24 14.28 -6.86
CA LYS A 127 -6.98 15.40 -7.80
C LYS A 127 -6.52 16.67 -7.10
N LEU A 128 -6.98 16.93 -5.87
CA LEU A 128 -6.58 18.12 -5.11
C LEU A 128 -5.19 17.98 -4.48
N VAL A 129 -4.81 16.76 -4.08
CA VAL A 129 -3.56 16.51 -3.35
C VAL A 129 -2.42 16.02 -4.23
N VAL A 130 -2.68 15.49 -5.43
CA VAL A 130 -1.65 14.88 -6.30
C VAL A 130 -0.52 15.84 -6.65
N ALA A 131 -0.80 17.14 -6.79
CA ALA A 131 0.22 18.15 -7.07
C ALA A 131 1.26 18.30 -5.94
N LYS A 132 0.93 17.86 -4.72
CA LYS A 132 1.84 17.91 -3.55
C LYS A 132 2.59 16.58 -3.33
N VAL A 133 2.19 15.50 -4.00
CA VAL A 133 2.77 14.16 -3.83
C VAL A 133 4.26 14.09 -4.23
N PRO A 134 4.74 14.73 -5.32
CA PRO A 134 6.16 14.66 -5.68
C PRO A 134 7.08 15.16 -4.56
N GLY A 135 6.72 16.25 -3.88
CA GLY A 135 7.50 16.79 -2.75
C GLY A 135 7.35 16.03 -1.42
N ILE A 136 6.68 14.87 -1.42
CA ILE A 136 6.58 13.94 -0.27
C ILE A 136 7.37 12.66 -0.57
N LEU A 137 7.42 12.25 -1.84
CA LEU A 137 8.10 11.05 -2.28
C LEU A 137 9.62 11.22 -2.30
N ASP A 138 10.32 10.10 -2.21
CA ASP A 138 11.78 10.04 -2.35
C ASP A 138 12.23 10.57 -3.72
N VAL A 139 13.40 11.21 -3.74
CA VAL A 139 14.03 11.86 -4.91
C VAL A 139 14.12 10.91 -6.11
N ARG A 140 14.33 9.62 -5.84
CA ARG A 140 14.36 8.54 -6.86
C ARG A 140 13.07 8.47 -7.69
N VAL A 141 11.92 8.76 -7.07
CA VAL A 141 10.58 8.59 -7.66
C VAL A 141 10.02 9.94 -8.10
N GLU A 142 10.43 11.03 -7.43
CA GLU A 142 10.09 12.41 -7.78
C GLU A 142 10.37 12.69 -9.27
N SER A 143 11.58 12.39 -9.73
CA SER A 143 11.98 12.59 -11.14
C SER A 143 11.10 11.84 -12.16
N THR A 144 10.57 10.66 -11.78
CA THR A 144 9.73 9.83 -12.66
C THR A 144 8.28 10.32 -12.71
N LEU A 145 7.71 10.76 -11.58
CA LEU A 145 6.34 11.27 -11.53
C LEU A 145 6.20 12.67 -12.15
N TYR A 146 7.23 13.52 -12.04
CA TYR A 146 7.26 14.81 -12.72
C TYR A 146 7.16 14.67 -14.26
N VAL A 147 7.77 13.62 -14.82
CA VAL A 147 7.69 13.34 -16.27
C VAL A 147 6.30 12.83 -16.66
N LEU A 148 5.70 11.93 -15.87
CA LEU A 148 4.37 11.37 -16.20
C LEU A 148 3.23 12.37 -16.00
N GLY A 149 3.35 13.28 -15.03
CA GLY A 149 2.37 14.35 -14.76
C GLY A 149 2.31 15.42 -15.85
N ARG A 150 3.41 15.71 -16.54
CA ARG A 150 3.45 16.68 -17.66
C ARG A 150 2.85 16.11 -18.96
N TYR A 151 2.84 14.79 -19.13
CA TYR A 151 2.31 14.13 -20.33
C TYR A 151 0.92 13.49 -20.16
N GLY A 152 0.28 13.56 -18.99
CA GLY A 152 -1.03 12.92 -18.77
C GLY A 152 -1.01 11.40 -18.92
N LEU A 153 0.16 10.78 -18.78
CA LEU A 153 0.42 9.38 -19.10
C LEU A 153 0.81 8.59 -17.85
N VAL A 154 -0.08 8.51 -16.86
CA VAL A 154 0.05 7.51 -15.77
C VAL A 154 0.03 6.07 -16.32
N CYS A 155 -0.42 5.87 -17.57
CA CYS A 155 -0.56 4.55 -18.21
C CYS A 155 0.67 4.06 -19.01
N GLN A 156 1.71 4.86 -19.27
CA GLN A 156 2.79 4.50 -20.22
C GLN A 156 4.03 3.87 -19.57
N TRP A 157 3.92 3.27 -18.39
CA TRP A 157 5.06 2.60 -17.72
C TRP A 157 5.51 1.30 -18.42
N ARG A 158 4.63 0.65 -19.21
CA ARG A 158 4.89 -0.68 -19.79
C ARG A 158 5.96 -0.73 -20.90
N SER A 159 6.28 0.38 -21.58
CA SER A 159 7.17 0.35 -22.75
C SER A 159 8.62 0.72 -22.44
N THR A 160 8.88 1.61 -21.47
CA THR A 160 10.22 2.18 -21.24
C THR A 160 11.13 1.33 -20.37
N VAL A 161 10.60 0.52 -19.46
CA VAL A 161 11.42 -0.42 -18.66
C VAL A 161 11.95 -1.56 -19.52
N LYS A 162 11.20 -1.97 -20.55
CA LYS A 162 11.58 -3.06 -21.46
C LYS A 162 12.65 -2.61 -22.47
N THR A 163 12.69 -1.34 -22.85
CA THR A 163 13.72 -0.80 -23.75
C THR A 163 15.05 -0.56 -23.05
N ARG A 164 15.05 -0.12 -21.78
CA ARG A 164 16.29 0.15 -21.03
C ARG A 164 17.09 -1.13 -20.69
N LYS A 165 16.40 -2.23 -20.33
CA LYS A 165 17.08 -3.54 -20.16
C LYS A 165 17.64 -4.11 -21.46
N ARG A 166 17.18 -3.65 -22.63
CA ARG A 166 17.71 -4.09 -23.93
C ARG A 166 18.94 -3.31 -24.37
N SER A 167 19.07 -2.04 -23.94
CA SER A 167 20.24 -1.21 -24.25
C SER A 167 21.42 -1.44 -23.31
N GLU A 168 21.19 -1.91 -22.08
CA GLU A 168 22.27 -2.19 -21.10
C GLU A 168 22.89 -3.61 -21.25
N GLY A 169 22.43 -4.40 -22.22
CA GLY A 169 22.89 -5.78 -22.46
C GLY A 169 23.63 -6.01 -23.78
N VAL A 170 24.05 -4.95 -24.49
CA VAL A 170 24.74 -5.05 -25.79
C VAL A 170 25.94 -4.10 -25.85
N GLU A 171 26.81 -4.13 -24.84
CA GLU A 171 28.20 -3.65 -24.96
C GLU A 171 29.07 -4.56 -24.10
N GLY A 172 29.61 -5.62 -24.69
CA GLY A 172 30.49 -6.56 -23.99
C GLY A 172 30.64 -7.92 -24.64
N VAL A 173 31.06 -7.97 -25.92
CA VAL A 173 32.01 -8.95 -26.50
C VAL A 173 32.75 -8.24 -27.62
#